data_AF-A0A9Q8QKP9-F1
#
_entry.id   AF-A0A9Q8QKP9-F1
#
_cell.length_a   1.000
_cell.length_b   1.000
_cell.length_c   1.000
_cell.angle_alpha   90.00
_cell.angle_beta   90.00
_cell.angle_gamma   90.00
#
_symmetry.space_group_name_H-M   'P 1'
#
loop_
_entity.id
_entity.type
_entity.pdbx_description
1 polymer ?
#
loop_
_entity_poly.entity_id
_entity_poly.type
_entity_poly.pdbx_seq_one_letter_code
_entity_poly.pdbx_strand_id
1 'polypeptide(L)'
;MMDKRGSGSSISSAIHARLEQYLRSPWHVLKDAVLFCLAAVGLFALLAPQRFTCPDTTTTMTTMTTTGGDAASSLASTSSSSSLWKTSPSTGRHASSSSSSSPARGMCNCGASVAEARRLGCRYDTLAAAWLPPRCIDQQLTNEFDHSGDGPGGRWGYWYDLNLTRPARVEDLADRADDRTFQFYSTSEWHTRHCLFYWRKMLRARFTGVLVEPRYDTEAHVTHCGSIFARHDSFVVSAAVVLNSDGGEL
;
A
#
# COMPACT_ATOMS: atom_id res chain seq x y z
N MET A 1 -42.47 46.01 -20.83
CA MET A 1 -41.88 46.47 -19.56
C MET A 1 -42.35 45.50 -18.48
N MET A 2 -41.56 44.46 -18.19
CA MET A 2 -41.93 43.37 -17.29
C MET A 2 -40.76 43.07 -16.34
N ASP A 3 -41.15 42.71 -15.12
CA ASP A 3 -40.52 42.89 -13.81
C ASP A 3 -39.23 42.07 -13.58
N LYS A 4 -38.21 42.69 -12.94
CA LYS A 4 -37.02 42.03 -12.37
C LYS A 4 -37.03 42.11 -10.84
N ARG A 5 -38.03 41.53 -10.18
CA ARG A 5 -38.13 41.52 -8.71
C ARG A 5 -38.25 40.14 -8.04
N GLY A 6 -37.86 39.06 -8.71
CA GLY A 6 -37.99 37.68 -8.18
C GLY A 6 -36.74 37.04 -7.57
N SER A 7 -35.51 37.51 -7.82
CA SER A 7 -34.31 36.70 -7.54
C SER A 7 -33.69 36.87 -6.14
N GLY A 8 -33.87 38.03 -5.48
CA GLY A 8 -33.16 38.33 -4.22
C GLY A 8 -33.75 37.66 -2.97
N SER A 9 -35.06 37.39 -2.96
CA SER A 9 -35.76 36.81 -1.81
C SER A 9 -35.45 35.31 -1.61
N SER A 10 -35.20 34.59 -2.70
CA SER A 10 -34.95 33.14 -2.67
C SER A 10 -33.56 32.75 -2.13
N ILE A 11 -32.55 33.61 -2.29
CA ILE A 11 -31.18 33.30 -1.84
C ILE A 11 -31.04 33.60 -0.35
N SER A 12 -31.60 34.72 0.11
CA SER A 12 -31.58 35.08 1.54
C SER A 12 -32.29 34.05 2.41
N SER A 13 -33.43 33.52 1.95
CA SER A 13 -34.17 32.46 2.65
C SER A 13 -33.41 31.13 2.68
N ALA A 14 -32.72 30.76 1.60
CA ALA A 14 -31.90 29.54 1.57
C ALA A 14 -30.68 29.62 2.50
N ILE A 15 -30.05 30.79 2.62
CA ILE A 15 -28.93 31.02 3.56
C ILE A 15 -29.43 30.95 5.00
N HIS A 16 -30.56 31.60 5.32
CA HIS A 16 -31.17 31.54 6.66
C HIS A 16 -31.52 30.10 7.08
N ALA A 17 -32.12 29.31 6.18
CA ALA A 17 -32.47 27.93 6.47
C ALA A 17 -31.24 27.05 6.77
N ARG A 18 -30.13 27.25 6.04
CA ARG A 18 -28.87 26.53 6.28
C ARG A 18 -28.20 26.96 7.58
N LEU A 19 -28.24 28.25 7.91
CA LEU A 19 -27.74 28.77 9.19
C LEU A 19 -28.52 28.20 10.37
N GLU A 20 -29.86 28.14 10.28
CA GLU A 20 -30.67 27.52 11.33
C GLU A 20 -30.38 26.02 11.48
N GLN A 21 -30.25 25.29 10.37
CA GLN A 21 -29.91 23.87 10.42
C GLN A 21 -28.53 23.64 11.04
N TYR A 22 -27.56 24.50 10.73
CA TYR A 22 -26.22 24.46 11.30
C TYR A 22 -26.24 24.76 12.82
N LEU A 23 -26.94 25.81 13.26
CA LEU A 23 -27.04 26.18 14.67
C LEU A 23 -27.79 25.15 15.52
N ARG A 24 -28.66 24.32 14.91
CA ARG A 24 -29.33 23.18 15.58
C ARG A 24 -28.42 21.96 15.77
N SER A 25 -27.23 21.92 15.15
CA SER A 25 -26.25 20.84 15.34
C SER A 25 -25.19 21.24 16.37
N PRO A 26 -25.34 20.86 17.64
CA PRO A 26 -24.39 21.25 18.70
C PRO A 26 -22.97 20.74 18.42
N TRP A 27 -22.85 19.64 17.68
CA TRP A 27 -21.55 19.06 17.31
C TRP A 27 -20.79 19.89 16.28
N HIS A 28 -21.47 20.47 15.29
CA HIS A 28 -20.82 21.31 14.29
C HIS A 28 -20.37 22.65 14.89
N VAL A 29 -21.21 23.26 15.72
CA VAL A 29 -20.88 24.50 16.44
C VAL A 29 -19.69 24.28 17.38
N LEU A 30 -19.67 23.16 18.12
CA LEU A 30 -18.55 22.82 19.00
C LEU A 30 -17.25 22.61 18.22
N LYS A 31 -17.29 21.85 17.12
CA LYS A 31 -16.11 21.60 16.27
C LYS A 31 -15.51 22.91 15.75
N ASP A 32 -16.35 23.81 15.23
CA ASP A 32 -15.86 25.05 14.62
C ASP A 32 -15.40 26.07 15.67
N ALA A 33 -16.02 26.07 16.87
CA ALA A 33 -15.52 26.84 18.01
C ALA A 33 -14.13 26.35 18.48
N VAL A 34 -13.92 25.04 18.58
CA VAL A 34 -12.61 24.46 18.94
C VAL A 34 -11.54 24.81 17.91
N LEU A 35 -11.84 24.68 16.61
CA LEU A 35 -10.93 25.06 15.54
C LEU A 35 -10.55 26.56 15.62
N PHE A 36 -11.52 27.44 15.87
CA PHE A 36 -11.27 28.86 16.03
C PHE A 36 -10.39 29.16 17.26
N CYS A 37 -10.64 28.53 18.39
CA CYS A 37 -9.82 28.68 19.59
C CYS A 37 -8.38 28.24 19.37
N LEU A 38 -8.15 27.10 18.71
CA LEU A 38 -6.80 26.60 18.40
C LEU A 38 -6.05 27.54 17.45
N ALA A 39 -6.73 28.05 16.42
CA ALA A 39 -6.14 29.00 15.48
C ALA A 39 -5.79 30.34 16.14
N ALA A 40 -6.65 30.85 17.03
CA ALA A 40 -6.41 32.10 17.74
C ALA A 40 -5.19 31.99 18.69
N VAL A 41 -5.04 30.88 19.42
CA VAL A 41 -3.88 30.66 20.30
C VAL A 41 -2.58 30.55 19.50
N GLY A 42 -2.61 29.87 18.35
CA GLY A 42 -1.45 29.81 17.45
C GLY A 42 -1.04 31.18 16.91
N LEU A 43 -2.01 32.04 16.59
CA LEU A 43 -1.75 33.41 16.13
C LEU A 43 -1.16 34.29 17.24
N PHE A 44 -1.63 34.15 18.48
CA PHE A 44 -1.05 34.87 19.62
C PHE A 44 0.39 34.42 19.92
N ALA A 45 0.71 33.14 19.76
CA ALA A 45 2.08 32.64 19.93
C ALA A 45 3.04 33.16 18.84
N LEU A 46 2.54 33.39 17.62
CA LEU A 46 3.31 33.96 16.52
C LEU A 46 3.56 35.47 16.66
N LEU A 47 2.64 36.18 17.31
CA LEU A 47 2.72 37.64 17.49
C LEU A 47 3.38 38.05 18.83
N ALA A 48 3.58 37.11 19.76
CA ALA A 48 4.28 37.37 21.00
C ALA A 48 5.79 37.58 20.74
N PRO A 49 6.37 38.74 21.11
CA PRO A 49 7.79 39.01 20.88
C PRO A 49 8.67 38.04 21.70
N GLN A 50 9.45 37.24 20.99
CA GLN A 50 10.41 36.28 21.54
C GLN A 50 11.60 37.05 22.17
N ARG A 51 11.52 37.40 23.46
CA ARG A 51 12.68 37.91 24.22
C ARG A 51 13.51 36.72 24.72
N PHE A 52 14.26 36.09 23.81
CA PHE A 52 15.29 35.12 24.18
C PHE A 52 16.67 35.80 24.13
N THR A 53 17.24 36.09 25.30
CA THR A 53 18.67 36.38 25.45
C THR A 53 19.39 35.06 25.74
N CYS A 54 20.36 34.69 24.90
CA CYS A 54 21.26 33.57 25.17
C CYS A 54 22.43 34.02 26.06
N PRO A 55 22.88 33.21 27.04
CA PRO A 55 24.20 33.36 27.63
C PRO A 55 25.25 32.69 26.73
N ASP A 56 26.25 33.45 26.30
CA ASP A 56 27.42 32.91 25.58
C ASP A 56 28.28 32.04 26.51
N THR A 57 28.73 30.88 26.02
CA THR A 57 29.89 30.19 26.57
C THR A 57 30.81 29.81 25.43
N THR A 58 31.80 30.68 25.23
CA THR A 58 33.01 30.45 24.44
C THR A 58 33.82 29.31 25.06
N THR A 59 34.15 28.26 24.31
CA THR A 59 35.40 27.51 24.55
C THR A 59 35.93 26.93 23.24
N THR A 60 37.05 27.52 22.83
CA THR A 60 37.91 27.21 21.70
C THR A 60 38.63 25.87 21.90
N MET A 61 38.66 25.02 20.85
CA MET A 61 39.59 23.89 20.73
C MET A 61 41.03 24.38 20.54
N THR A 62 41.98 23.86 21.32
CA THR A 62 43.43 23.94 21.02
C THR A 62 44.12 22.60 21.31
N THR A 63 45.06 22.26 20.42
CA THR A 63 45.80 21.01 20.20
C THR A 63 47.13 20.90 21.01
N MET A 64 47.73 19.68 21.04
CA MET A 64 49.13 19.28 21.37
C MET A 64 49.48 19.10 22.88
N THR A 65 50.29 18.15 23.41
CA THR A 65 51.32 17.21 22.91
C THR A 65 51.74 16.18 24.01
N THR A 66 52.11 14.94 23.63
CA THR A 66 53.11 13.96 24.19
C THR A 66 53.28 13.72 25.72
N THR A 67 53.33 12.49 26.26
CA THR A 67 54.50 11.57 26.25
C THR A 67 54.22 10.25 27.03
N GLY A 68 54.91 9.15 26.64
CA GLY A 68 55.19 7.93 27.44
C GLY A 68 54.06 6.91 27.49
N GLY A 69 54.23 5.61 27.30
CA GLY A 69 55.38 4.71 27.30
C GLY A 69 54.85 3.31 27.65
N ASP A 70 55.54 2.29 27.18
CA ASP A 70 55.48 0.88 27.60
C ASP A 70 54.72 -0.15 26.74
N ALA A 71 55.59 -1.01 26.21
CA ALA A 71 55.43 -2.25 25.48
C ALA A 71 54.55 -3.31 26.16
N ALA A 72 53.92 -4.17 25.35
CA ALA A 72 54.44 -5.52 25.09
C ALA A 72 53.38 -6.41 24.39
N SER A 73 53.73 -6.80 23.16
CA SER A 73 53.57 -8.12 22.53
C SER A 73 52.48 -9.11 22.98
N SER A 74 51.59 -9.39 22.02
CA SER A 74 51.37 -10.70 21.37
C SER A 74 51.14 -11.95 22.24
N LEU A 75 50.01 -12.63 22.03
CA LEU A 75 49.94 -13.88 21.26
C LEU A 75 48.48 -14.35 21.11
N ALA A 76 48.14 -14.78 19.90
CA ALA A 76 46.92 -15.51 19.58
C ALA A 76 46.94 -16.91 20.20
N SER A 77 45.76 -17.51 20.42
CA SER A 77 45.47 -18.90 20.02
C SER A 77 44.00 -19.26 20.19
N THR A 78 43.48 -19.81 19.09
CA THR A 78 42.33 -20.67 18.91
C THR A 78 42.26 -21.83 19.93
N SER A 79 41.04 -22.28 20.25
CA SER A 79 40.66 -23.68 20.07
C SER A 79 39.18 -23.94 20.34
N SER A 80 38.56 -24.58 19.35
CA SER A 80 37.29 -25.30 19.44
C SER A 80 37.39 -26.45 20.45
N SER A 81 36.30 -26.75 21.14
CA SER A 81 36.06 -28.07 21.69
C SER A 81 34.58 -28.38 21.68
N SER A 82 34.25 -29.39 20.87
CA SER A 82 33.01 -30.12 20.84
C SER A 82 32.78 -30.81 22.19
N SER A 83 31.54 -30.83 22.65
CA SER A 83 31.10 -31.72 23.72
C SER A 83 29.71 -32.24 23.43
N LEU A 84 29.72 -33.52 23.08
CA LEU A 84 28.62 -34.46 23.03
C LEU A 84 27.82 -34.42 24.33
N TRP A 85 26.50 -34.31 24.25
CA TRP A 85 25.64 -34.73 25.36
C TRP A 85 24.69 -35.83 24.92
N LYS A 86 24.68 -36.85 25.78
CA LYS A 86 24.01 -38.13 25.65
C LYS A 86 22.50 -38.01 25.75
N THR A 87 21.85 -38.88 24.99
CA THR A 87 20.47 -39.32 25.10
C THR A 87 20.11 -39.86 26.49
N SER A 88 18.89 -39.57 26.93
CA SER A 88 18.12 -40.46 27.83
C SER A 88 16.63 -40.42 27.46
N PRO A 89 15.90 -41.56 27.48
CA PRO A 89 14.53 -41.64 27.01
C PRO A 89 13.51 -41.57 28.17
N SER A 90 12.40 -40.87 27.98
CA SER A 90 11.19 -41.10 28.76
C SER A 90 9.92 -40.92 27.92
N THR A 91 9.05 -41.90 28.11
CA THR A 91 7.74 -42.12 27.50
C THR A 91 6.74 -41.00 27.78
N GLY A 92 6.09 -40.52 26.71
CA GLY A 92 4.88 -39.72 26.78
C GLY A 92 4.14 -39.77 25.45
N ARG A 93 3.12 -40.64 25.36
CA ARG A 93 2.16 -40.65 24.25
C ARG A 93 1.30 -39.39 24.36
N HIS A 94 1.71 -38.33 23.67
CA HIS A 94 0.81 -37.25 23.27
C HIS A 94 0.36 -37.54 21.85
N ALA A 95 -0.96 -37.70 21.67
CA ALA A 95 -1.57 -37.70 20.35
C ALA A 95 -1.32 -36.31 19.73
N SER A 96 -0.27 -36.22 18.92
CA SER A 96 0.00 -35.06 18.09
C SER A 96 -1.08 -35.01 17.02
N SER A 97 -2.06 -34.14 17.20
CA SER A 97 -2.82 -33.59 16.10
C SER A 97 -1.81 -33.03 15.11
N SER A 98 -1.62 -33.72 13.98
CA SER A 98 -0.85 -33.22 12.86
C SER A 98 -1.62 -32.06 12.22
N SER A 99 -1.58 -30.89 12.87
CA SER A 99 -1.68 -29.64 12.12
C SER A 99 -0.45 -29.62 11.23
N SER A 100 -0.64 -30.03 9.98
CA SER A 100 0.31 -29.79 8.91
C SER A 100 0.41 -28.27 8.74
N SER A 101 1.19 -27.63 9.61
CA SER A 101 1.74 -26.31 9.34
C SER A 101 2.63 -26.50 8.12
N SER A 102 2.02 -26.25 6.96
CA SER A 102 2.79 -25.76 5.83
C SER A 102 3.74 -24.69 6.37
N PRO A 103 5.00 -24.62 5.91
CA PRO A 103 5.84 -23.46 6.19
C PRO A 103 4.97 -22.24 5.95
N ALA A 104 5.03 -21.23 6.84
CA ALA A 104 4.19 -20.04 6.72
C ALA A 104 4.42 -19.40 5.35
N ARG A 105 3.62 -19.83 4.36
CA ARG A 105 3.53 -19.23 3.03
C ARG A 105 3.06 -17.83 3.33
N GLY A 106 3.87 -16.85 2.96
CA GLY A 106 3.70 -15.50 3.45
C GLY A 106 2.34 -14.89 3.11
N MET A 107 2.22 -13.60 3.38
CA MET A 107 0.91 -12.94 3.51
C MET A 107 0.01 -13.11 2.28
N CYS A 108 0.56 -13.09 1.06
CA CYS A 108 -0.14 -13.17 -0.21
C CYS A 108 0.55 -14.11 -1.23
N ASN A 109 1.10 -15.24 -0.77
CA ASN A 109 1.70 -16.26 -1.63
C ASN A 109 0.77 -17.47 -1.87
N CYS A 110 0.64 -17.86 -3.14
CA CYS A 110 -0.23 -18.94 -3.62
C CYS A 110 0.52 -20.13 -4.21
N GLY A 111 1.80 -20.30 -3.85
CA GLY A 111 2.62 -21.43 -4.23
C GLY A 111 3.42 -21.18 -5.51
N ALA A 112 3.83 -22.27 -6.16
CA ALA A 112 4.72 -22.25 -7.31
C ALA A 112 4.06 -22.64 -8.64
N SER A 113 2.77 -23.02 -8.62
CA SER A 113 2.00 -23.30 -9.83
C SER A 113 0.51 -22.96 -9.69
N VAL A 114 -0.19 -22.79 -10.81
CA VAL A 114 -1.65 -22.62 -10.89
C VAL A 114 -2.37 -23.80 -10.24
N ALA A 115 -1.90 -25.03 -10.48
CA ALA A 115 -2.46 -26.23 -9.89
C ALA A 115 -2.34 -26.22 -8.35
N GLU A 116 -1.20 -25.75 -7.82
CA GLU A 116 -1.03 -25.54 -6.39
C GLU A 116 -1.94 -24.42 -5.87
N ALA A 117 -1.96 -23.24 -6.52
CA ALA A 117 -2.79 -22.11 -6.13
C ALA A 117 -4.27 -22.51 -5.98
N ARG A 118 -4.81 -23.27 -6.95
CA ARG A 118 -6.16 -23.83 -6.89
C ARG A 118 -6.36 -24.76 -5.70
N ARG A 119 -5.40 -25.67 -5.43
CA ARG A 119 -5.43 -26.55 -4.25
C ARG A 119 -5.40 -25.78 -2.92
N LEU A 120 -4.80 -24.59 -2.91
CA LEU A 120 -4.75 -23.71 -1.73
C LEU A 120 -5.97 -22.81 -1.57
N GLY A 121 -6.94 -22.90 -2.48
CA GLY A 121 -8.11 -22.03 -2.47
C GLY A 121 -7.80 -20.59 -2.85
N CYS A 122 -6.64 -20.34 -3.48
CA CYS A 122 -6.36 -19.05 -4.07
C CYS A 122 -7.26 -18.81 -5.28
N ARG A 123 -7.48 -17.54 -5.59
CA ARG A 123 -8.27 -17.08 -6.73
C ARG A 123 -7.44 -16.10 -7.54
N TYR A 124 -7.67 -16.08 -8.85
CA TYR A 124 -7.10 -15.05 -9.70
C TYR A 124 -7.82 -13.72 -9.45
N ASP A 125 -7.07 -12.68 -9.12
CA ASP A 125 -7.52 -11.31 -8.96
C ASP A 125 -7.03 -10.49 -10.17
N THR A 126 -7.97 -9.97 -10.94
CA THR A 126 -7.74 -9.19 -12.17
C THR A 126 -7.17 -7.80 -11.90
N LEU A 127 -7.49 -7.20 -10.75
CA LEU A 127 -6.92 -5.93 -10.33
C LEU A 127 -5.43 -6.14 -10.01
N ALA A 128 -5.09 -7.21 -9.30
CA ALA A 128 -3.71 -7.56 -8.92
C ALA A 128 -2.91 -8.26 -10.04
N ALA A 129 -3.58 -8.75 -11.08
CA ALA A 129 -3.01 -9.68 -12.06
C ALA A 129 -2.26 -10.86 -11.41
N ALA A 130 -2.82 -11.41 -10.33
CA ALA A 130 -2.13 -12.41 -9.51
C ALA A 130 -3.10 -13.45 -8.94
N TRP A 131 -2.57 -14.64 -8.66
CA TRP A 131 -3.24 -15.61 -7.80
C TRP A 131 -3.03 -15.22 -6.35
N LEU A 132 -4.12 -14.99 -5.63
CA LEU A 132 -4.09 -14.49 -4.26
C LEU A 132 -4.95 -15.33 -3.33
N PRO A 133 -4.57 -15.46 -2.04
CA PRO A 133 -5.45 -16.02 -1.05
C PRO A 133 -6.61 -15.04 -0.79
N PRO A 134 -7.80 -15.50 -0.36
CA PRO A 134 -8.96 -14.62 -0.16
C PRO A 134 -8.71 -13.40 0.73
N ARG A 135 -7.80 -13.51 1.71
CA ARG A 135 -7.41 -12.41 2.61
C ARG A 135 -6.70 -11.23 1.92
N CYS A 136 -6.17 -11.41 0.71
CA CYS A 136 -5.53 -10.35 -0.08
C CYS A 136 -6.43 -9.82 -1.21
N ILE A 137 -7.64 -10.36 -1.37
CA ILE A 137 -8.57 -9.98 -2.42
C ILE A 137 -9.64 -9.06 -1.84
N ASP A 138 -9.70 -7.83 -2.34
CA ASP A 138 -10.83 -6.95 -2.08
C ASP A 138 -11.92 -7.20 -3.12
N GLN A 139 -12.73 -8.23 -2.90
CA GLN A 139 -13.66 -8.73 -3.93
C GLN A 139 -14.61 -7.64 -4.46
N GLN A 140 -15.07 -6.73 -3.59
CA GLN A 140 -15.93 -5.63 -4.01
C GLN A 140 -15.20 -4.69 -4.96
N LEU A 141 -13.96 -4.33 -4.63
CA LEU A 141 -13.15 -3.41 -5.42
C LEU A 141 -12.68 -4.04 -6.74
N THR A 142 -12.30 -5.31 -6.73
CA THR A 142 -11.94 -6.07 -7.93
C THR A 142 -13.14 -6.19 -8.88
N ASN A 143 -14.34 -6.49 -8.35
CA ASN A 143 -15.55 -6.51 -9.19
C ASN A 143 -15.85 -5.15 -9.81
N GLU A 144 -15.66 -4.05 -9.06
CA GLU A 144 -15.86 -2.71 -9.60
C GLU A 144 -14.82 -2.39 -10.69
N PHE A 145 -13.56 -2.80 -10.48
CA PHE A 145 -12.50 -2.67 -11.48
C PHE A 145 -12.88 -3.39 -12.77
N ASP A 146 -13.34 -4.64 -12.68
CA ASP A 146 -13.72 -5.47 -13.84
C ASP A 146 -14.86 -4.91 -14.69
N HIS A 147 -15.63 -3.96 -14.15
CA HIS A 147 -16.74 -3.28 -14.83
C HIS A 147 -16.44 -1.80 -15.13
N SER A 148 -15.19 -1.36 -14.97
CA SER A 148 -14.75 0.01 -15.22
C SER A 148 -14.01 0.21 -16.55
N GLY A 149 -13.94 -0.84 -17.36
CA GLY A 149 -13.31 -0.85 -18.67
C GLY A 149 -14.09 -0.13 -19.76
N ASP A 150 -13.38 0.15 -20.85
CA ASP A 150 -13.90 0.82 -22.04
C ASP A 150 -14.61 -0.13 -23.02
N GLY A 151 -14.52 -1.44 -22.79
CA GLY A 151 -15.20 -2.46 -23.58
C GLY A 151 -16.69 -2.63 -23.24
N PRO A 152 -17.42 -3.44 -24.02
CA PRO A 152 -18.84 -3.67 -23.80
C PRO A 152 -19.14 -4.21 -22.39
N GLY A 153 -20.10 -3.63 -21.69
CA GLY A 153 -20.43 -4.02 -20.32
C GLY A 153 -19.38 -3.64 -19.27
N GLY A 154 -18.48 -2.71 -19.60
CA GLY A 154 -17.43 -2.25 -18.68
C GLY A 154 -16.21 -3.17 -18.63
N ARG A 155 -16.06 -4.09 -19.58
CA ARG A 155 -14.95 -5.06 -19.57
C ARG A 155 -13.64 -4.42 -20.04
N TRP A 156 -12.52 -4.86 -19.48
CA TRP A 156 -11.18 -4.54 -19.98
C TRP A 156 -10.82 -5.36 -21.22
N GLY A 157 -9.99 -4.78 -22.09
CA GLY A 157 -9.30 -5.50 -23.14
C GLY A 157 -7.94 -6.04 -22.66
N TYR A 158 -7.60 -7.25 -23.12
CA TYR A 158 -6.31 -7.89 -22.88
C TYR A 158 -5.80 -8.52 -24.18
N TRP A 159 -4.49 -8.57 -24.36
CA TRP A 159 -3.87 -9.05 -25.59
C TRP A 159 -2.60 -9.87 -25.33
N TYR A 160 -2.29 -10.78 -26.26
CA TYR A 160 -1.07 -11.57 -26.25
C TYR A 160 0.13 -10.88 -26.91
N ASP A 161 -0.10 -9.74 -27.57
CA ASP A 161 0.90 -9.02 -28.34
C ASP A 161 0.86 -7.51 -28.08
N LEU A 162 2.03 -6.88 -28.22
CA LEU A 162 2.21 -5.44 -28.03
C LEU A 162 1.37 -4.59 -29.00
N ASN A 163 1.06 -5.10 -30.19
CA ASN A 163 0.29 -4.38 -31.20
C ASN A 163 -1.23 -4.43 -30.94
N LEU A 164 -1.67 -5.08 -29.87
CA LEU A 164 -3.07 -5.23 -29.49
C LEU A 164 -3.95 -5.88 -30.58
N THR A 165 -3.39 -6.85 -31.31
CA THR A 165 -4.07 -7.52 -32.43
C THR A 165 -4.62 -8.90 -32.09
N ARG A 166 -4.09 -9.56 -31.06
CA ARG A 166 -4.44 -10.91 -30.62
C ARG A 166 -5.12 -10.85 -29.25
N PRO A 167 -6.46 -10.74 -29.21
CA PRO A 167 -7.19 -10.62 -27.96
C PRO A 167 -7.01 -11.87 -27.08
N ALA A 168 -6.96 -11.65 -25.78
CA ALA A 168 -6.86 -12.68 -24.75
C ALA A 168 -8.10 -12.65 -23.83
N ARG A 169 -8.51 -13.81 -23.34
CA ARG A 169 -9.55 -13.91 -22.30
C ARG A 169 -8.89 -13.92 -20.93
N VAL A 170 -9.57 -13.35 -19.94
CA VAL A 170 -9.06 -13.26 -18.55
C VAL A 170 -8.73 -14.64 -17.99
N GLU A 171 -9.58 -15.64 -18.27
CA GLU A 171 -9.38 -17.02 -17.83
C GLU A 171 -8.09 -17.61 -18.41
N ASP A 172 -7.82 -17.33 -19.69
CA ASP A 172 -6.61 -17.79 -20.36
C ASP A 172 -5.37 -17.13 -19.75
N LEU A 173 -5.44 -15.87 -19.30
CA LEU A 173 -4.32 -15.20 -18.63
C LEU A 173 -4.01 -15.85 -17.28
N ALA A 174 -5.06 -16.13 -16.49
CA ALA A 174 -4.92 -16.72 -15.16
C ALA A 174 -4.16 -18.06 -15.20
N ASP A 175 -4.43 -18.88 -16.22
CA ASP A 175 -3.80 -20.19 -16.38
C ASP A 175 -2.35 -20.12 -16.89
N ARG A 176 -1.86 -18.94 -17.32
CA ARG A 176 -0.48 -18.75 -17.78
C ARG A 176 0.52 -18.41 -16.68
N ALA A 177 0.10 -18.37 -15.42
CA ALA A 177 0.98 -18.05 -14.29
C ALA A 177 2.15 -19.03 -14.10
N ASP A 178 2.04 -20.26 -14.63
CA ASP A 178 3.12 -21.26 -14.62
C ASP A 178 4.28 -20.87 -15.56
N ASP A 179 3.98 -20.12 -16.62
CA ASP A 179 4.97 -19.55 -17.53
C ASP A 179 5.44 -18.19 -16.99
N ARG A 180 6.53 -18.20 -16.22
CA ARG A 180 7.08 -16.98 -15.59
C ARG A 180 7.58 -15.93 -16.58
N THR A 181 7.73 -16.30 -17.86
CA THR A 181 8.12 -15.38 -18.93
C THR A 181 6.92 -14.76 -19.63
N PHE A 182 5.72 -15.28 -19.37
CA PHE A 182 4.49 -14.79 -19.97
C PHE A 182 4.16 -13.39 -19.47
N GLN A 183 3.82 -12.52 -20.43
CA GLN A 183 3.21 -11.23 -20.17
C GLN A 183 1.98 -11.08 -21.07
N PHE A 184 0.96 -10.43 -20.54
CA PHE A 184 -0.14 -9.91 -21.33
C PHE A 184 0.01 -8.41 -21.50
N TYR A 185 -0.68 -7.88 -22.50
CA TYR A 185 -0.70 -6.46 -22.82
C TYR A 185 -2.09 -5.86 -22.60
N SER A 186 -2.15 -4.59 -22.23
CA SER A 186 -3.40 -3.83 -22.11
C SER A 186 -3.17 -2.35 -22.41
N THR A 187 -4.23 -1.55 -22.31
CA THR A 187 -4.22 -0.13 -22.67
C THR A 187 -3.68 0.76 -21.55
N SER A 188 -3.33 2.00 -21.88
CA SER A 188 -2.97 3.03 -20.90
C SER A 188 -4.13 3.37 -19.96
N GLU A 189 -5.39 3.26 -20.40
CA GLU A 189 -6.56 3.46 -19.53
C GLU A 189 -6.66 2.36 -18.47
N TRP A 190 -6.44 1.10 -18.86
CA TRP A 190 -6.36 -0.01 -17.90
C TRP A 190 -5.30 0.25 -16.83
N HIS A 191 -4.11 0.71 -17.24
CA HIS A 191 -3.01 0.98 -16.30
C HIS A 191 -3.33 2.16 -15.35
N THR A 192 -3.86 3.26 -15.88
CA THR A 192 -4.31 4.42 -15.09
C THR A 192 -5.34 4.00 -14.04
N ARG A 193 -6.29 3.15 -14.43
CA ARG A 193 -7.35 2.66 -13.56
C ARG A 193 -6.82 1.66 -12.54
N HIS A 194 -5.93 0.75 -12.92
CA HIS A 194 -5.22 -0.13 -11.99
C HIS A 194 -4.54 0.68 -10.87
N CYS A 195 -3.79 1.74 -11.24
CA CYS A 195 -3.13 2.61 -10.26
C CYS A 195 -4.13 3.27 -9.29
N LEU A 196 -5.21 3.85 -9.81
CA LEU A 196 -6.24 4.47 -8.98
C LEU A 196 -6.93 3.47 -8.05
N PHE A 197 -7.26 2.28 -8.55
CA PHE A 197 -7.90 1.23 -7.77
C PHE A 197 -6.96 0.65 -6.71
N TYR A 198 -5.66 0.55 -6.98
CA TYR A 198 -4.69 0.14 -5.96
C TYR A 198 -4.57 1.15 -4.82
N TRP A 199 -4.58 2.45 -5.09
CA TRP A 199 -4.67 3.46 -4.02
C TRP A 199 -5.95 3.33 -3.20
N ARG A 200 -7.08 3.00 -3.84
CA ARG A 200 -8.33 2.70 -3.12
C ARG A 200 -8.19 1.44 -2.26
N LYS A 201 -7.54 0.38 -2.76
CA LYS A 201 -7.26 -0.85 -2.01
C LYS A 201 -6.44 -0.54 -0.76
N MET A 202 -5.38 0.26 -0.88
CA MET A 202 -4.54 0.69 0.25
C MET A 202 -5.33 1.47 1.32
N LEU A 203 -6.23 2.36 0.90
CA LEU A 203 -7.12 3.06 1.84
C LEU A 203 -8.07 2.07 2.53
N ARG A 204 -8.71 1.19 1.76
CA ARG A 204 -9.70 0.21 2.25
C ARG A 204 -9.09 -0.83 3.18
N ALA A 205 -7.84 -1.23 2.96
CA ALA A 205 -7.10 -2.18 3.79
C ALA A 205 -7.05 -1.75 5.27
N ARG A 206 -7.02 -0.44 5.54
CA ARG A 206 -7.00 0.14 6.90
C ARG A 206 -8.25 -0.17 7.72
N PHE A 207 -9.37 -0.52 7.08
CA PHE A 207 -10.67 -0.68 7.72
C PHE A 207 -11.36 -2.02 7.43
N THR A 208 -10.93 -2.72 6.38
CA THR A 208 -11.57 -3.98 5.93
C THR A 208 -10.84 -5.24 6.42
N GLY A 209 -9.58 -5.11 6.84
CA GLY A 209 -8.72 -6.26 7.16
C GLY A 209 -8.19 -7.01 5.94
N VAL A 210 -8.51 -6.56 4.71
CA VAL A 210 -7.86 -7.03 3.48
C VAL A 210 -6.39 -6.61 3.51
N LEU A 211 -5.51 -7.53 3.15
CA LEU A 211 -4.09 -7.26 3.02
C LEU A 211 -3.76 -6.73 1.62
N VAL A 212 -2.89 -5.73 1.55
CA VAL A 212 -2.25 -5.34 0.29
C VAL A 212 -1.03 -6.22 0.10
N GLU A 213 -0.82 -6.71 -1.12
CA GLU A 213 0.34 -7.53 -1.43
C GLU A 213 1.63 -6.71 -1.23
N PRO A 214 2.67 -7.25 -0.57
CA PRO A 214 3.94 -6.54 -0.39
C PRO A 214 4.56 -6.03 -1.70
N ARG A 215 4.36 -6.70 -2.83
CA ARG A 215 4.77 -6.21 -4.17
C ARG A 215 4.22 -4.82 -4.50
N TYR A 216 3.01 -4.51 -4.03
CA TYR A 216 2.30 -3.27 -4.33
C TYR A 216 2.28 -2.30 -3.15
N ASP A 217 2.51 -2.78 -1.92
CA ASP A 217 2.58 -1.97 -0.70
C ASP A 217 3.97 -1.35 -0.50
N THR A 218 4.45 -0.62 -1.51
CA THR A 218 5.75 0.08 -1.47
C THR A 218 5.63 1.51 -1.97
N GLU A 219 6.49 2.40 -1.45
CA GLU A 219 6.60 3.77 -1.95
C GLU A 219 7.01 3.81 -3.43
N ALA A 220 7.85 2.86 -3.86
CA ALA A 220 8.24 2.72 -5.26
C ALA A 220 7.02 2.50 -6.17
N HIS A 221 6.10 1.62 -5.76
CA HIS A 221 4.86 1.38 -6.52
C HIS A 221 3.92 2.59 -6.51
N VAL A 222 3.79 3.29 -5.37
CA VAL A 222 2.99 4.53 -5.28
C VAL A 222 3.56 5.63 -6.18
N THR A 223 4.89 5.78 -6.21
CA THR A 223 5.59 6.75 -7.05
C THR A 223 5.41 6.42 -8.53
N HIS A 224 5.55 5.13 -8.91
CA HIS A 224 5.24 4.65 -10.26
C HIS A 224 3.80 4.99 -10.66
N CYS A 225 2.82 4.67 -9.81
CA CYS A 225 1.42 5.00 -10.05
C CYS A 225 1.21 6.50 -10.27
N GLY A 226 1.84 7.36 -9.46
CA GLY A 226 1.80 8.81 -9.62
C GLY A 226 2.32 9.28 -10.98
N SER A 227 3.40 8.65 -11.48
CA SER A 227 3.99 8.99 -12.78
C SER A 227 3.08 8.68 -13.96
N ILE A 228 2.21 7.66 -13.85
CA ILE A 228 1.29 7.30 -14.93
C ILE A 228 0.31 8.43 -15.24
N PHE A 229 -0.15 9.16 -14.22
CA PHE A 229 -1.06 10.29 -14.40
C PHE A 229 -0.40 11.52 -15.05
N ALA A 230 0.94 11.58 -15.09
CA ALA A 230 1.68 12.63 -15.79
C ALA A 230 1.86 12.32 -17.29
N ARG A 231 1.50 11.12 -17.74
CA ARG A 231 1.54 10.76 -19.16
C ARG A 231 0.26 11.24 -19.85
N HIS A 232 0.44 11.93 -20.96
CA HIS A 232 -0.67 12.45 -21.79
C HIS A 232 -0.82 11.71 -23.11
N ASP A 233 0.14 10.85 -23.46
CA ASP A 233 0.11 9.99 -24.63
C ASP A 233 -0.57 8.65 -24.32
N SER A 234 -1.24 8.07 -25.31
CA SER A 234 -1.70 6.68 -25.22
C SER A 234 -0.51 5.73 -25.37
N PHE A 235 -0.46 4.69 -24.54
CA PHE A 235 0.61 3.71 -24.56
C PHE A 235 0.08 2.31 -24.23
N VAL A 236 0.89 1.31 -24.54
CA VAL A 236 0.61 -0.09 -24.19
C VAL A 236 1.38 -0.44 -22.92
N VAL A 237 0.71 -1.08 -21.98
CA VAL A 237 1.32 -1.65 -20.77
C VAL A 237 1.45 -3.16 -20.93
N SER A 238 2.44 -3.75 -20.27
CA SER A 238 2.52 -5.20 -20.09
C SER A 238 2.52 -5.56 -18.61
N ALA A 239 1.98 -6.73 -18.28
CA ALA A 239 2.01 -7.27 -16.93
C ALA A 239 2.17 -8.79 -16.96
N ALA A 240 2.89 -9.32 -15.97
CA ALA A 240 3.00 -10.76 -15.74
C ALA A 240 1.85 -11.23 -14.82
N VAL A 241 1.51 -12.52 -14.91
CA VAL A 241 0.60 -13.17 -13.96
C VAL A 241 1.41 -13.85 -12.87
N VAL A 242 1.21 -13.47 -11.61
CA VAL A 242 2.10 -13.85 -10.51
C VAL A 242 1.43 -14.80 -9.53
N LEU A 243 2.17 -15.79 -9.02
CA LEU A 243 1.73 -16.75 -7.99
C LEU A 243 2.24 -16.39 -6.58
N ASN A 244 3.32 -15.63 -6.49
CA ASN A 244 3.90 -15.15 -5.25
C ASN A 244 3.92 -13.61 -5.22
N SER A 245 3.06 -13.01 -4.40
CA SER A 245 2.94 -11.56 -4.28
C SER A 245 3.59 -10.99 -3.01
N ASP A 246 4.33 -11.80 -2.24
CA ASP A 246 4.99 -11.39 -0.99
C ASP A 246 6.26 -10.54 -1.17
N GLY A 247 6.63 -10.23 -2.40
CA GLY A 247 7.91 -9.61 -2.71
C GLY A 247 9.02 -10.66 -2.85
N GLY A 248 9.94 -10.38 -3.75
CA GLY A 248 10.96 -11.31 -4.24
C GLY A 248 11.24 -10.99 -5.71
N GLU A 249 12.52 -10.95 -6.08
CA GLU A 249 13.02 -10.54 -7.40
C GLU A 249 12.21 -11.16 -8.55
N LEU A 250 11.73 -10.28 -9.44
CA LEU A 250 11.58 -10.60 -10.86
C LEU A 250 12.97 -10.53 -11.50
#